data_AF-A0A3A4ZNW2-F1
#
_entry.id   AF-A0A3A4ZNW2-F1
#
_cell.length_a   1.000
_cell.length_b   1.000
_cell.length_c   1.000
_cell.angle_alpha   90.00
_cell.angle_beta   90.00
_cell.angle_gamma   90.00
#
_symmetry.space_group_name_H-M   'P 1'
#
loop_
_entity.id
_entity.type
_entity.pdbx_description
1 polymer ?
#
loop_
_entity_poly.entity_id
_entity_poly.type
_entity_poly.pdbx_seq_one_letter_code
_entity_poly.pdbx_strand_id
1 'polypeptide(L)'
;MRELAESRGIPVMILESFRAGGALDALAAAAPDFFAVVSFGRIFPPEALALPRLGCVNLHASLLPAYRGASPIQAAIVNGERTTGVTTMEMAAELDAGPVYLSERTPIDPDENAGELSERLARIGAPLLVETLRRVAREGLRPAPQPPEGISTAPTLRKRDGLVPWDRDAVRVHDHIRGMNPRPGSFTFLRGATLKVLRAAVADFSGPARGRPGTILEARGGTILVSCGGGAVRLLELQAEGRKALGAAEFLRGFAIEKGEVCG
;
A
#
# COMPACT_ATOMS: atom_id res chain seq x y z
N MET A 1 -10.51 -12.12 6.52
CA MET A 1 -10.71 -11.95 7.98
C MET A 1 -12.05 -12.51 8.44
N ARG A 2 -13.19 -12.10 7.86
CA ARG A 2 -14.53 -12.65 8.19
C ARG A 2 -14.59 -14.18 8.13
N GLU A 3 -14.29 -14.78 6.97
CA GLU A 3 -14.34 -16.24 6.78
C GLU A 3 -13.46 -16.99 7.80
N LEU A 4 -12.28 -16.44 8.09
CA LEU A 4 -11.38 -17.00 9.09
C LEU A 4 -11.99 -16.94 10.51
N ALA A 5 -12.59 -15.80 10.89
CA ALA A 5 -13.24 -15.66 12.19
C ALA A 5 -14.43 -16.64 12.34
N GLU A 6 -15.29 -16.72 11.32
CA GLU A 6 -16.42 -17.65 11.27
C GLU A 6 -15.95 -19.12 11.37
N SER A 7 -14.90 -19.49 10.65
CA SER A 7 -14.32 -20.85 10.70
C SER A 7 -13.74 -21.23 12.08
N ARG A 8 -13.46 -20.23 12.93
CA ARG A 8 -12.95 -20.40 14.29
C ARG A 8 -14.03 -20.21 15.36
N GLY A 9 -15.30 -20.04 14.96
CA GLY A 9 -16.40 -19.78 15.89
C GLY A 9 -16.30 -18.44 16.60
N ILE A 10 -15.53 -17.49 16.07
CA ILE A 10 -15.42 -16.14 16.62
C ILE A 10 -16.63 -15.33 16.12
N PRO A 11 -17.41 -14.69 17.02
CA PRO A 11 -18.52 -13.84 16.62
C PRO A 11 -18.09 -12.75 15.65
N VAL A 12 -18.83 -12.58 14.56
CA VAL A 12 -18.57 -11.55 13.55
C VAL A 12 -19.67 -10.51 13.56
N MET A 13 -19.27 -9.25 13.68
CA MET A 13 -20.12 -8.09 13.50
C MET A 13 -19.65 -7.32 12.26
N ILE A 14 -20.55 -7.07 11.31
CA ILE A 14 -20.29 -6.22 10.15
C ILE A 14 -20.78 -4.82 10.50
N LEU A 15 -19.85 -3.87 10.61
CA LEU A 15 -20.15 -2.51 11.04
C LEU A 15 -20.22 -1.54 9.86
N GLU A 16 -21.41 -1.08 9.53
CA GLU A 16 -21.60 0.01 8.57
C GLU A 16 -21.36 1.39 9.20
N SER A 17 -21.83 1.58 10.44
CA SER A 17 -21.68 2.80 11.23
C SER A 17 -21.73 2.48 12.72
N PHE A 18 -20.94 3.20 13.54
CA PHE A 18 -21.05 3.12 15.00
C PHE A 18 -22.34 3.74 15.55
N ARG A 19 -22.88 4.74 14.86
CA ARG A 19 -24.04 5.53 15.33
C ARG A 19 -25.39 4.92 14.95
N ALA A 20 -25.41 4.01 13.97
CA ALA A 20 -26.63 3.36 13.51
C ALA A 20 -26.63 1.89 13.96
N GLY A 21 -27.76 1.40 14.48
CA GLY A 21 -27.99 -0.05 14.65
C GLY A 21 -27.42 -0.72 15.91
N GLY A 22 -27.30 -0.01 17.05
CA GLY A 22 -26.99 -0.64 18.35
C GLY A 22 -25.58 -1.24 18.48
N ALA A 23 -24.68 -0.94 17.55
CA ALA A 23 -23.33 -1.50 17.54
C ALA A 23 -22.52 -1.12 18.79
N LEU A 24 -22.65 0.12 19.26
CA LEU A 24 -21.99 0.56 20.50
C LEU A 24 -22.47 -0.26 21.71
N ASP A 25 -23.77 -0.53 21.81
CA ASP A 25 -24.33 -1.32 22.92
C ASP A 25 -23.82 -2.76 22.88
N ALA A 26 -23.79 -3.37 21.69
CA ALA A 26 -23.27 -4.72 21.51
C ALA A 26 -21.75 -4.81 21.82
N LEU A 27 -20.97 -3.81 21.41
CA LEU A 27 -19.54 -3.73 21.76
C LEU A 27 -19.34 -3.48 23.26
N ALA A 28 -20.15 -2.63 23.88
CA ALA A 28 -20.11 -2.36 25.32
C ALA A 28 -20.46 -3.61 26.14
N ALA A 29 -21.48 -4.36 25.72
CA ALA A 29 -21.92 -5.59 26.38
C ALA A 29 -20.83 -6.69 26.37
N ALA A 30 -19.91 -6.65 25.39
CA ALA A 30 -18.77 -7.56 25.35
C ALA A 30 -17.69 -7.24 26.40
N ALA A 31 -17.77 -6.08 27.08
CA ALA A 31 -16.83 -5.62 28.10
C ALA A 31 -15.34 -5.79 27.70
N PRO A 32 -14.92 -5.23 26.54
CA PRO A 32 -13.60 -5.47 26.00
C PRO A 32 -12.49 -4.88 26.88
N ASP A 33 -11.39 -5.61 27.05
CA ASP A 33 -10.17 -5.02 27.59
C ASP A 33 -9.49 -4.13 26.55
N PHE A 34 -9.47 -4.54 25.27
CA PHE A 34 -8.84 -3.81 24.18
C PHE A 34 -9.72 -3.81 22.93
N PHE A 35 -9.54 -2.78 22.10
CA PHE A 35 -9.77 -2.91 20.66
C PHE A 35 -8.43 -3.01 19.94
N ALA A 36 -8.20 -4.14 19.28
CA ALA A 36 -7.09 -4.33 18.37
C ALA A 36 -7.54 -3.99 16.95
N VAL A 37 -7.07 -2.86 16.42
CA VAL A 37 -7.55 -2.29 15.16
C VAL A 37 -6.47 -2.45 14.08
N VAL A 38 -6.86 -2.99 12.93
CA VAL A 38 -5.98 -3.20 11.78
C VAL A 38 -6.76 -2.91 10.51
N SER A 39 -6.33 -1.90 9.74
CA SER A 39 -6.94 -1.53 8.45
C SER A 39 -8.47 -1.42 8.48
N PHE A 40 -9.01 -0.84 9.56
CA PHE A 40 -10.45 -0.66 9.72
C PHE A 40 -10.90 0.68 9.15
N GLY A 41 -11.69 0.65 8.08
CA GLY A 41 -12.08 1.83 7.32
C GLY A 41 -13.14 2.74 7.95
N ARG A 42 -13.37 2.65 9.27
CA ARG A 42 -14.35 3.49 9.98
C ARG A 42 -13.66 4.34 11.03
N ILE A 43 -14.10 5.59 11.13
CA ILE A 43 -13.68 6.50 12.18
C ILE A 43 -14.37 6.07 13.47
N PHE A 44 -13.59 5.88 14.53
CA PHE A 44 -14.11 5.59 15.86
C PHE A 44 -14.62 6.90 16.48
N PRO A 45 -15.90 7.00 16.83
CA PRO A 45 -16.37 8.15 17.60
C PRO A 45 -15.84 8.06 19.05
N PRO A 46 -15.84 9.17 19.81
CA PRO A 46 -15.31 9.20 21.18
C PRO A 46 -15.89 8.12 22.10
N GLU A 47 -17.19 7.82 21.95
CA GLU A 47 -17.87 6.80 22.75
C GLU A 47 -17.32 5.40 22.47
N ALA A 48 -16.93 5.10 21.23
CA ALA A 48 -16.29 3.83 20.88
C ALA A 48 -14.86 3.75 21.41
N LEU A 49 -14.09 4.84 21.32
CA LEU A 49 -12.71 4.90 21.82
C LEU A 49 -12.63 4.66 23.33
N ALA A 50 -13.68 5.05 24.07
CA ALA A 50 -13.77 4.92 25.51
C ALA A 50 -14.26 3.54 26.01
N LEU A 51 -14.76 2.66 25.12
CA LEU A 51 -15.28 1.34 25.53
C LEU A 51 -14.22 0.42 26.13
N PRO A 52 -13.06 0.18 25.48
CA PRO A 52 -12.09 -0.77 26.01
C PRO A 52 -11.33 -0.20 27.21
N ARG A 53 -11.27 -0.97 28.30
CA ARG A 53 -10.62 -0.57 29.56
C ARG A 53 -9.15 -0.20 29.40
N LEU A 54 -8.44 -0.85 28.49
CA LEU A 54 -7.02 -0.67 28.20
C LEU A 54 -6.76 0.04 26.86
N GLY A 55 -7.82 0.61 26.25
CA GLY A 55 -7.72 1.47 25.08
C GLY A 55 -7.82 0.76 23.73
N CYS A 56 -7.73 1.59 22.68
CA CYS A 56 -7.78 1.17 21.29
C CYS A 56 -6.37 1.18 20.71
N VAL A 57 -5.81 0.02 20.37
CA VAL A 57 -4.47 -0.12 19.80
C VAL A 57 -4.59 -0.41 18.31
N ASN A 58 -4.07 0.49 17.48
CA ASN A 58 -4.00 0.31 16.04
C ASN A 58 -2.62 -0.19 15.61
N LEU A 59 -2.60 -1.11 14.64
CA LEU A 59 -1.39 -1.50 13.90
C LEU A 59 -1.35 -0.73 12.57
N HIS A 60 -0.38 0.18 12.46
CA HIS A 60 -0.15 1.01 11.28
C HIS A 60 1.03 0.49 10.46
N ALA A 61 0.90 0.50 9.13
CA ALA A 61 1.90 -0.07 8.21
C ALA A 61 2.93 0.96 7.70
N SER A 62 3.43 1.79 8.63
CA SER A 62 4.61 2.63 8.42
C SER A 62 5.36 2.82 9.74
N LEU A 63 6.50 3.50 9.68
CA LEU A 63 7.21 4.02 10.84
C LEU A 63 6.68 5.42 11.17
N LEU A 64 5.72 5.52 12.08
CA LEU A 64 5.15 6.80 12.50
C LEU A 64 6.24 7.73 13.09
N PRO A 65 6.19 9.05 12.83
CA PRO A 65 5.06 9.81 12.28
C PRO A 65 4.96 9.87 10.74
N ALA A 66 5.84 9.18 10.01
CA ALA A 66 5.80 9.19 8.55
C ALA A 66 4.58 8.40 8.04
N TYR A 67 3.98 8.89 6.96
CA TYR A 67 2.93 8.21 6.20
C TYR A 67 1.65 7.91 7.02
N ARG A 68 1.16 8.88 7.80
CA ARG A 68 -0.18 8.82 8.42
C ARG A 68 -1.26 8.70 7.35
N GLY A 69 -2.23 7.82 7.51
CA GLY A 69 -3.39 7.69 6.63
C GLY A 69 -3.57 6.31 5.99
N ALA A 70 -4.32 6.29 4.89
CA ALA A 70 -4.93 5.07 4.35
C ALA A 70 -4.00 4.19 3.50
N SER A 71 -2.95 4.75 2.89
CA SER A 71 -2.10 4.01 1.91
C SER A 71 -0.59 4.09 2.19
N PRO A 72 -0.13 3.85 3.43
CA PRO A 72 1.27 4.07 3.82
C PRO A 72 2.26 3.21 3.04
N ILE A 73 1.89 1.97 2.72
CA ILE A 73 2.74 1.01 2.01
C ILE A 73 3.04 1.52 0.60
N GLN A 74 1.99 1.91 -0.12
CA GLN A 74 2.12 2.46 -1.48
C GLN A 74 2.91 3.76 -1.44
N ALA A 75 2.61 4.66 -0.51
CA ALA A 75 3.29 5.94 -0.39
C ALA A 75 4.81 5.78 -0.14
N ALA A 76 5.20 4.86 0.76
CA ALA A 76 6.61 4.57 1.01
C ALA A 76 7.33 4.07 -0.25
N ILE A 77 6.71 3.14 -0.98
CA ILE A 77 7.29 2.61 -2.22
C ILE A 77 7.40 3.71 -3.30
N VAL A 78 6.33 4.45 -3.56
CA VAL A 78 6.29 5.51 -4.61
C VAL A 78 7.28 6.62 -4.32
N ASN A 79 7.50 6.94 -3.04
CA ASN A 79 8.48 7.93 -2.62
C ASN A 79 9.93 7.42 -2.70
N GLY A 80 10.15 6.15 -3.04
CA GLY A 80 11.47 5.55 -3.19
C GLY A 80 12.13 5.26 -1.84
N GLU A 81 11.32 5.03 -0.79
CA GLU A 81 11.86 4.65 0.51
C GLU A 81 12.61 3.32 0.40
N ARG A 82 13.74 3.23 1.09
CA ARG A 82 14.52 1.98 1.19
C ARG A 82 14.17 1.18 2.44
N THR A 83 13.35 1.76 3.31
CA THR A 83 13.04 1.20 4.62
C THR A 83 11.67 1.67 5.05
N THR A 84 10.90 0.75 5.62
CA THR A 84 9.61 1.04 6.25
C THR A 84 9.47 0.19 7.51
N GLY A 85 8.26 -0.03 7.97
CA GLY A 85 7.99 -0.86 9.12
C GLY A 85 6.52 -0.90 9.46
N VAL A 86 6.27 -1.38 10.67
CA VAL A 86 4.96 -1.34 11.31
C VAL A 86 5.09 -0.65 12.66
N THR A 87 4.04 0.04 13.07
CA THR A 87 3.95 0.72 14.35
C THR A 87 2.64 0.37 15.04
N THR A 88 2.70 -0.01 16.30
CA THR A 88 1.53 -0.10 17.17
C THR A 88 1.37 1.22 17.91
N MET A 89 0.18 1.80 17.89
CA MET A 89 -0.11 3.09 18.51
C MET A 89 -1.46 3.08 19.21
N GLU A 90 -1.62 3.96 20.19
CA GLU A 90 -2.92 4.27 20.75
C GLU A 90 -3.69 5.13 19.74
N MET A 91 -4.97 4.83 19.53
CA MET A 91 -5.80 5.62 18.64
C MET A 91 -6.17 6.96 19.29
N ALA A 92 -6.10 8.03 18.51
CA ALA A 92 -6.54 9.36 18.89
C ALA A 92 -7.64 9.85 17.95
N ALA A 93 -8.26 11.00 18.27
CA ALA A 93 -9.25 11.63 17.41
C ALA A 93 -8.66 12.06 16.05
N GLU A 94 -7.40 12.50 16.06
CA GLU A 94 -6.66 12.82 14.83
C GLU A 94 -6.10 11.53 14.21
N LEU A 95 -6.28 11.40 12.89
CA LEU A 95 -5.92 10.22 12.11
C LEU A 95 -4.41 9.89 12.25
N ASP A 96 -4.14 8.71 12.78
CA ASP A 96 -2.81 8.14 12.97
C ASP A 96 -1.81 9.04 13.72
N ALA A 97 -2.32 9.95 14.56
CA ALA A 97 -1.52 10.91 15.32
C ALA A 97 -1.31 10.52 16.79
N GLY A 98 -1.92 9.43 17.24
CA GLY A 98 -1.82 9.00 18.62
C GLY A 98 -0.42 8.48 19.01
N PRO A 99 -0.13 8.41 20.32
CA PRO A 99 1.19 8.04 20.81
C PRO A 99 1.53 6.57 20.47
N VAL A 100 2.82 6.29 20.29
CA VAL A 100 3.35 5.01 19.80
C VAL A 100 3.76 4.10 20.95
N TYR A 101 3.41 2.81 20.88
CA TYR A 101 3.90 1.77 21.79
C TYR A 101 5.21 1.17 21.30
N LEU A 102 5.14 0.36 20.23
CA LEU A 102 6.26 -0.38 19.66
C LEU A 102 6.29 -0.21 18.13
N SER A 103 7.48 -0.24 17.56
CA SER A 103 7.70 -0.19 16.11
C SER A 103 8.74 -1.22 15.70
N GLU A 104 8.56 -1.79 14.51
CA GLU A 104 9.53 -2.71 13.91
C GLU A 104 9.87 -2.26 12.50
N ARG A 105 11.17 -2.16 12.20
CA ARG A 105 11.73 -1.63 10.95
C ARG A 105 12.14 -2.77 10.02
N THR A 106 11.96 -2.58 8.72
CA THR A 106 12.38 -3.54 7.70
C THR A 106 12.80 -2.85 6.39
N PRO A 107 13.81 -3.34 5.66
CA PRO A 107 14.13 -2.80 4.34
C PRO A 107 12.97 -3.03 3.35
N ILE A 108 12.88 -2.18 2.32
CA ILE A 108 12.04 -2.41 1.15
C ILE A 108 12.95 -2.97 0.06
N ASP A 109 12.61 -4.14 -0.48
CA ASP A 109 13.38 -4.71 -1.58
C ASP A 109 13.16 -3.88 -2.86
N PRO A 110 14.19 -3.63 -3.69
CA PRO A 110 14.07 -2.79 -4.88
C PRO A 110 12.97 -3.22 -5.84
N ASP A 111 12.72 -4.53 -5.98
CA ASP A 111 11.76 -5.08 -6.94
C ASP A 111 10.43 -5.51 -6.28
N GLU A 112 10.32 -5.36 -4.95
CA GLU A 112 9.11 -5.70 -4.20
C GLU A 112 8.00 -4.68 -4.46
N ASN A 113 6.81 -5.20 -4.78
CA ASN A 113 5.60 -4.41 -4.98
C ASN A 113 4.81 -4.23 -3.68
N ALA A 114 3.82 -3.33 -3.70
CA ALA A 114 3.03 -3.03 -2.50
C ALA A 114 2.23 -4.22 -1.96
N GLY A 115 1.84 -5.18 -2.80
CA GLY A 115 1.19 -6.42 -2.36
C GLY A 115 2.14 -7.32 -1.58
N GLU A 116 3.32 -7.58 -2.14
CA GLU A 116 4.38 -8.39 -1.52
C GLU A 116 4.84 -7.77 -0.19
N LEU A 117 5.09 -6.44 -0.19
CA LEU A 117 5.43 -5.70 1.03
C LEU A 117 4.31 -5.77 2.06
N SER A 118 3.05 -5.63 1.65
CA SER A 118 1.90 -5.73 2.56
C SER A 118 1.81 -7.09 3.25
N GLU A 119 1.98 -8.19 2.51
CA GLU A 119 2.00 -9.53 3.11
C GLU A 119 3.14 -9.70 4.11
N ARG A 120 4.32 -9.15 3.80
CA ARG A 120 5.48 -9.20 4.68
C ARG A 120 5.27 -8.37 5.95
N LEU A 121 4.76 -7.14 5.81
CA LEU A 121 4.43 -6.28 6.96
C LEU A 121 3.31 -6.90 7.81
N ALA A 122 2.35 -7.62 7.23
CA ALA A 122 1.34 -8.34 8.01
C ALA A 122 1.96 -9.46 8.89
N ARG A 123 2.96 -10.19 8.35
CA ARG A 123 3.70 -11.22 9.10
C ARG A 123 4.54 -10.64 10.24
N ILE A 124 5.04 -9.41 10.09
CA ILE A 124 5.80 -8.67 11.12
C ILE A 124 4.86 -8.04 12.14
N GLY A 125 3.81 -7.38 11.69
CA GLY A 125 2.91 -6.60 12.54
C GLY A 125 1.99 -7.45 13.42
N ALA A 126 1.62 -8.66 12.99
CA ALA A 126 0.80 -9.55 13.81
C ALA A 126 1.45 -9.91 15.16
N PRO A 127 2.70 -10.44 15.23
CA PRO A 127 3.35 -10.70 16.51
C PRO A 127 3.63 -9.40 17.29
N LEU A 128 3.99 -8.30 16.63
CA LEU A 128 4.21 -7.01 17.28
C LEU A 128 2.95 -6.51 18.01
N LEU A 129 1.78 -6.59 17.36
CA LEU A 129 0.50 -6.22 17.98
C LEU A 129 0.19 -7.09 19.20
N VAL A 130 0.38 -8.40 19.09
CA VAL A 130 0.18 -9.33 20.21
C VAL A 130 1.13 -9.02 21.37
N GLU A 131 2.39 -8.71 21.08
CA GLU A 131 3.36 -8.28 22.10
C GLU A 131 2.89 -6.99 22.78
N THR A 132 2.53 -5.96 22.01
CA THR A 132 2.04 -4.68 22.54
C THR A 132 0.88 -4.90 23.50
N LEU A 133 -0.16 -5.63 23.10
CA LEU A 133 -1.33 -5.88 23.96
C LEU A 133 -0.95 -6.61 25.25
N ARG A 134 -0.04 -7.60 25.19
CA ARG A 134 0.44 -8.32 26.37
C ARG A 134 1.19 -7.41 27.33
N ARG A 135 2.08 -6.56 26.82
CA ARG A 135 2.89 -5.63 27.63
C ARG A 135 2.03 -4.52 28.23
N VAL A 136 1.05 -4.01 27.51
CA VAL A 136 0.08 -3.06 28.08
C VAL A 136 -0.69 -3.71 29.24
N ALA A 137 -1.19 -4.93 29.04
CA ALA A 137 -2.00 -5.63 30.05
C ALA A 137 -1.23 -6.07 31.30
N ARG A 138 0.02 -6.52 31.14
CA ARG A 138 0.79 -7.17 32.22
C ARG A 138 1.84 -6.27 32.85
N GLU A 139 2.46 -5.42 32.05
CA GLU A 139 3.59 -4.57 32.46
C GLU A 139 3.18 -3.10 32.60
N GLY A 140 1.98 -2.73 32.13
CA GLY A 140 1.53 -1.35 32.12
C GLY A 140 2.32 -0.49 31.13
N LEU A 141 2.78 -1.07 30.00
CA LEU A 141 3.43 -0.32 28.93
C LEU A 141 2.60 0.92 28.56
N ARG A 142 3.24 2.09 28.50
CA ARG A 142 2.63 3.36 28.12
C ARG A 142 3.15 3.80 26.75
N PRO A 143 2.30 4.37 25.89
CA PRO A 143 2.74 4.87 24.60
C PRO A 143 3.45 6.23 24.78
N ALA A 144 4.36 6.55 23.87
CA ALA A 144 5.10 7.81 23.84
C ALA A 144 4.56 8.73 22.73
N PRO A 145 4.47 10.06 22.95
CA PRO A 145 4.06 11.00 21.90
C PRO A 145 4.91 10.86 20.64
N GLN A 146 4.28 10.98 19.47
CA GLN A 146 5.02 11.06 18.21
C GLN A 146 5.87 12.34 18.17
N PRO A 147 7.08 12.30 17.60
CA PRO A 147 7.88 13.51 17.40
C PRO A 147 7.18 14.46 16.39
N PRO A 148 7.39 15.78 16.51
CA PRO A 148 6.82 16.76 15.58
C PRO A 148 7.50 16.76 14.21
N GLU A 149 8.72 16.23 14.12
CA GLU A 149 9.49 16.12 12.89
C GLU A 149 9.19 14.82 12.14
N GLY A 150 9.22 14.86 10.80
CA GLY A 150 9.01 13.68 9.95
C GLY A 150 7.54 13.29 9.72
N ILE A 151 6.58 14.12 10.13
CA ILE A 151 5.17 13.93 9.82
C ILE A 151 4.96 14.02 8.30
N SER A 152 4.39 12.97 7.72
CA SER A 152 3.93 12.96 6.33
C SER A 152 2.62 12.19 6.21
N THR A 153 1.89 12.36 5.10
CA THR A 153 0.56 11.77 4.92
C THR A 153 0.50 10.84 3.71
N ALA A 154 -0.37 9.83 3.79
CA ALA A 154 -0.60 8.82 2.78
C ALA A 154 -2.12 8.73 2.51
N PRO A 155 -2.65 9.52 1.56
CA PRO A 155 -4.10 9.61 1.33
C PRO A 155 -4.67 8.31 0.74
N THR A 156 -6.00 8.20 0.72
CA THR A 156 -6.70 7.13 0.01
C THR A 156 -6.45 7.22 -1.49
N LEU A 157 -5.93 6.14 -2.06
CA LEU A 157 -5.70 6.04 -3.50
C LEU A 157 -6.99 5.78 -4.28
N ARG A 158 -7.06 6.38 -5.47
CA ARG A 158 -8.12 6.23 -6.47
C ARG A 158 -7.54 5.55 -7.69
N LYS A 159 -8.41 5.01 -8.57
CA LYS A 159 -7.97 4.38 -9.82
C LYS A 159 -7.03 5.29 -10.63
N ARG A 160 -7.35 6.59 -10.76
CA ARG A 160 -6.52 7.56 -11.51
C ARG A 160 -5.09 7.70 -10.99
N ASP A 161 -4.86 7.42 -9.71
CA ASP A 161 -3.55 7.57 -9.10
C ASP A 161 -2.58 6.47 -9.53
N GLY A 162 -3.08 5.41 -10.21
CA GLY A 162 -2.27 4.38 -10.85
C GLY A 162 -1.85 4.71 -12.29
N LEU A 163 -2.16 5.90 -12.83
CA LEU A 163 -1.71 6.29 -14.16
C LEU A 163 -0.19 6.50 -14.14
N VAL A 164 0.54 5.73 -14.95
CA VAL A 164 2.01 5.77 -14.96
C VAL A 164 2.52 7.16 -15.37
N PRO A 165 3.33 7.83 -14.52
CA PRO A 165 3.82 9.18 -14.78
C PRO A 165 5.10 9.11 -15.61
N TRP A 166 4.96 8.81 -16.91
CA TRP A 166 6.10 8.63 -17.82
C TRP A 166 7.05 9.83 -17.88
N ASP A 167 6.58 11.04 -17.56
CA ASP A 167 7.34 12.29 -17.51
C ASP A 167 8.39 12.33 -16.40
N ARG A 168 8.42 11.36 -15.49
CA ARG A 168 9.40 11.24 -14.40
C ARG A 168 10.59 10.40 -14.80
N ASP A 169 11.65 10.42 -13.99
CA ASP A 169 12.81 9.55 -14.21
C ASP A 169 12.43 8.05 -14.09
N ALA A 170 13.16 7.19 -14.78
CA ALA A 170 12.89 5.75 -14.85
C ALA A 170 12.77 5.08 -13.48
N VAL A 171 13.56 5.50 -12.49
CA VAL A 171 13.47 5.01 -11.10
C VAL A 171 12.12 5.38 -10.48
N ARG A 172 11.65 6.62 -10.68
CA ARG A 172 10.34 7.08 -10.16
C ARG A 172 9.18 6.41 -10.87
N VAL A 173 9.29 6.19 -12.18
CA VAL A 173 8.32 5.41 -12.96
C VAL A 173 8.25 3.97 -12.44
N HIS A 174 9.41 3.36 -12.22
CA HIS A 174 9.52 2.01 -11.65
C HIS A 174 8.88 1.91 -10.27
N ASP A 175 9.26 2.81 -9.34
CA ASP A 175 8.69 2.90 -7.99
C ASP A 175 7.18 3.13 -8.01
N HIS A 176 6.69 3.97 -8.93
CA HIS A 176 5.26 4.15 -9.14
C HIS A 176 4.57 2.84 -9.55
N ILE A 177 5.11 2.13 -10.54
CA ILE A 177 4.53 0.87 -11.04
C ILE A 177 4.45 -0.15 -9.90
N ARG A 178 5.55 -0.41 -9.18
CA ARG A 178 5.55 -1.40 -8.09
C ARG A 178 4.74 -0.93 -6.87
N GLY A 179 4.67 0.38 -6.61
CA GLY A 179 3.90 0.96 -5.50
C GLY A 179 2.39 0.95 -5.73
N MET A 180 1.93 0.99 -6.98
CA MET A 180 0.51 0.95 -7.31
C MET A 180 -0.04 -0.48 -7.49
N ASN A 181 0.82 -1.50 -7.53
CA ASN A 181 0.41 -2.89 -7.71
C ASN A 181 0.34 -3.66 -6.38
N PRO A 182 -0.70 -4.49 -6.16
CA PRO A 182 -1.80 -4.80 -7.10
C PRO A 182 -2.97 -3.80 -7.06
N ARG A 183 -3.01 -2.89 -6.06
CA ARG A 183 -4.09 -1.91 -5.88
C ARG A 183 -3.52 -0.51 -5.63
N PRO A 184 -4.03 0.53 -6.32
CA PRO A 184 -5.19 0.54 -7.24
C PRO A 184 -4.95 -0.14 -8.61
N GLY A 185 -3.70 -0.51 -8.89
CA GLY A 185 -3.24 -1.08 -10.15
C GLY A 185 -2.59 -0.02 -11.02
N SER A 186 -1.35 -0.24 -11.43
CA SER A 186 -0.63 0.63 -12.37
C SER A 186 -1.13 0.42 -13.80
N PHE A 187 -1.36 1.49 -14.54
CA PHE A 187 -1.83 1.45 -15.92
C PHE A 187 -1.37 2.65 -16.76
N THR A 188 -1.39 2.47 -18.07
CA THR A 188 -1.20 3.52 -19.08
C THR A 188 -2.26 3.37 -20.17
N PHE A 189 -2.35 4.32 -21.08
CA PHE A 189 -3.10 4.16 -22.33
C PHE A 189 -2.15 3.82 -23.47
N LEU A 190 -2.60 2.97 -24.39
CA LEU A 190 -1.96 2.70 -25.67
C LEU A 190 -3.05 2.60 -26.73
N ARG A 191 -2.98 3.45 -27.78
CA ARG A 191 -4.04 3.59 -28.79
C ARG A 191 -5.43 3.85 -28.17
N GLY A 192 -5.48 4.60 -27.07
CA GLY A 192 -6.72 4.91 -26.33
C GLY A 192 -7.28 3.78 -25.45
N ALA A 193 -6.73 2.56 -25.52
CA ALA A 193 -7.13 1.44 -24.68
C ALA A 193 -6.29 1.38 -23.40
N THR A 194 -6.87 0.88 -22.30
CA THR A 194 -6.14 0.71 -21.04
C THR A 194 -5.19 -0.48 -21.14
N LEU A 195 -3.93 -0.25 -20.76
CA LEU A 195 -2.90 -1.27 -20.61
C LEU A 195 -2.38 -1.23 -19.18
N LYS A 196 -2.63 -2.28 -18.39
CA LYS A 196 -2.06 -2.38 -17.05
C LYS A 196 -0.60 -2.82 -17.13
N VAL A 197 0.22 -2.21 -16.29
CA VAL A 197 1.65 -2.52 -16.15
C VAL A 197 1.85 -3.12 -14.77
N LEU A 198 2.07 -4.43 -14.71
CA LEU A 198 2.09 -5.18 -13.44
C LEU A 198 3.50 -5.29 -12.86
N ARG A 199 4.51 -5.43 -13.74
CA ARG A 199 5.93 -5.43 -13.36
C ARG A 199 6.76 -4.69 -14.40
N ALA A 200 7.75 -3.96 -13.94
CA ALA A 200 8.75 -3.29 -14.76
C ALA A 200 10.12 -3.37 -14.08
N ALA A 201 11.18 -3.01 -14.80
CA ALA A 201 12.52 -2.80 -14.25
C ALA A 201 13.12 -1.53 -14.86
N VAL A 202 13.97 -0.85 -14.11
CA VAL A 202 14.81 0.22 -14.69
C VAL A 202 15.73 -0.40 -15.73
N ALA A 203 15.80 0.20 -16.93
CA ALA A 203 16.67 -0.29 -17.98
C ALA A 203 18.08 0.34 -17.86
N ASP A 204 19.12 -0.46 -18.07
CA ASP A 204 20.47 0.03 -18.35
C ASP A 204 20.50 0.65 -19.76
N PHE A 205 19.90 1.82 -19.88
CA PHE A 205 19.79 2.56 -21.14
C PHE A 205 20.62 3.84 -21.04
N SER A 206 21.80 3.82 -21.67
CA SER A 206 22.73 4.95 -21.77
C SER A 206 22.58 5.77 -23.06
N GLY A 207 21.51 5.51 -23.83
CA GLY A 207 21.22 6.28 -25.04
C GLY A 207 20.57 7.63 -24.75
N PRO A 208 20.67 8.62 -25.66
CA PRO A 208 19.81 9.79 -25.58
C PRO A 208 18.35 9.33 -25.53
N ALA A 209 17.53 9.95 -24.68
CA ALA A 209 16.08 9.72 -24.64
C ALA A 209 15.47 10.11 -25.99
N ARG A 210 15.60 9.25 -27.01
CA ARG A 210 15.13 9.49 -28.38
C ARG A 210 13.65 9.15 -28.42
N GLY A 211 12.86 10.01 -27.79
CA GLY A 211 11.40 9.94 -27.75
C GLY A 211 10.88 10.79 -26.60
N ARG A 212 9.75 11.46 -26.80
CA ARG A 212 9.03 12.10 -25.69
C ARG A 212 8.69 11.04 -24.63
N PRO A 213 8.52 11.41 -23.34
CA PRO A 213 8.08 10.48 -22.31
C PRO A 213 6.92 9.58 -22.75
N GLY A 214 7.02 8.28 -22.48
CA GLY A 214 6.04 7.27 -22.86
C GLY A 214 6.28 6.62 -24.23
N THR A 215 7.30 7.04 -24.99
CA THR A 215 7.57 6.45 -26.32
C THR A 215 8.11 5.03 -26.19
N ILE A 216 7.54 4.07 -26.93
CA ILE A 216 8.07 2.72 -27.09
C ILE A 216 9.36 2.79 -27.90
N LEU A 217 10.49 2.57 -27.24
CA LEU A 217 11.83 2.59 -27.85
C LEU A 217 12.18 1.26 -28.53
N GLU A 218 11.65 0.16 -27.97
CA GLU A 218 11.83 -1.20 -28.44
C GLU A 218 10.61 -2.06 -28.08
N ALA A 219 10.17 -2.93 -28.99
CA ALA A 219 9.06 -3.87 -28.80
C ALA A 219 9.31 -5.16 -29.59
N ARG A 220 10.43 -5.84 -29.31
CA ARG A 220 10.85 -7.06 -30.03
C ARG A 220 11.66 -7.97 -29.12
N GLY A 221 11.77 -9.25 -29.48
CA GLY A 221 12.60 -10.22 -28.75
C GLY A 221 12.18 -10.42 -27.28
N GLY A 222 10.91 -10.13 -26.94
CA GLY A 222 10.42 -10.16 -25.56
C GLY A 222 10.77 -8.94 -24.71
N THR A 223 11.35 -7.91 -25.33
CA THR A 223 11.70 -6.65 -24.67
C THR A 223 10.73 -5.56 -25.11
N ILE A 224 10.12 -4.89 -24.11
CA ILE A 224 9.36 -3.66 -24.30
C ILE A 224 10.04 -2.57 -23.49
N LEU A 225 10.70 -1.62 -24.16
CA LEU A 225 11.34 -0.46 -23.53
C LEU A 225 10.51 0.78 -23.76
N VAL A 226 10.26 1.55 -22.70
CA VAL A 226 9.50 2.80 -22.75
C VAL A 226 10.36 3.93 -22.23
N SER A 227 10.47 5.03 -22.99
CA SER A 227 11.19 6.23 -22.54
C SER A 227 10.48 6.88 -21.37
N CYS A 228 11.25 7.44 -20.46
CA CYS A 228 10.77 8.23 -19.34
C CYS A 228 11.27 9.68 -19.47
N GLY A 229 10.95 10.56 -18.50
CA GLY A 229 11.54 11.91 -18.42
C GLY A 229 13.07 11.88 -18.37
N GLY A 230 13.62 10.87 -17.69
CA GLY A 230 15.02 10.50 -17.72
C GLY A 230 15.18 8.98 -17.76
N GLY A 231 16.03 8.47 -18.65
CA GLY A 231 16.24 7.03 -18.85
C GLY A 231 15.04 6.31 -19.49
N ALA A 232 14.94 5.01 -19.24
CA ALA A 232 13.86 4.15 -19.73
C ALA A 232 13.54 3.03 -18.74
N VAL A 233 12.32 2.49 -18.81
CA VAL A 233 11.94 1.27 -18.10
C VAL A 233 11.64 0.15 -19.08
N ARG A 234 11.93 -1.08 -18.66
CA ARG A 234 11.55 -2.31 -19.34
C ARG A 234 10.28 -2.86 -18.72
N LEU A 235 9.24 -3.04 -19.52
CA LEU A 235 8.00 -3.68 -19.06
C LEU A 235 8.18 -5.18 -19.07
N LEU A 236 7.88 -5.83 -17.95
CA LEU A 236 8.11 -7.27 -17.74
C LEU A 236 6.80 -8.04 -17.78
N GLU A 237 5.74 -7.49 -17.20
CA GLU A 237 4.42 -8.11 -17.12
C GLU A 237 3.31 -7.07 -17.36
N LEU A 238 2.39 -7.43 -18.26
CA LEU A 238 1.38 -6.53 -18.80
C LEU A 238 0.02 -7.23 -18.86
N GLN A 239 -1.05 -6.44 -18.78
CA GLN A 239 -2.41 -6.94 -18.97
C GLN A 239 -3.20 -5.96 -19.85
N ALA A 240 -3.52 -6.40 -21.07
CA ALA A 240 -4.44 -5.68 -21.94
C ALA A 240 -5.88 -5.79 -21.41
N GLU A 241 -6.72 -4.81 -21.75
CA GLU A 241 -8.12 -4.77 -21.33
C GLU A 241 -8.87 -6.08 -21.65
N GLY A 242 -9.55 -6.64 -20.65
CA GLY A 242 -10.31 -7.88 -20.76
C GLY A 242 -9.47 -9.16 -20.95
N ARG A 243 -8.13 -9.09 -20.88
CA ARG A 243 -7.23 -10.25 -21.08
C ARG A 243 -6.54 -10.69 -19.79
N LYS A 244 -5.92 -11.88 -19.81
CA LYS A 244 -5.03 -12.34 -18.74
C LYS A 244 -3.73 -11.53 -18.70
N ALA A 245 -3.10 -11.47 -17.53
CA ALA A 245 -1.74 -10.96 -17.39
C ALA A 245 -0.74 -11.86 -18.12
N LEU A 246 0.26 -11.27 -18.76
CA LEU A 246 1.26 -11.95 -19.57
C LEU A 246 2.64 -11.33 -19.39
N GLY A 247 3.67 -12.18 -19.41
CA GLY A 247 5.05 -11.71 -19.56
C GLY A 247 5.27 -11.06 -20.93
N ALA A 248 6.18 -10.09 -21.03
CA ALA A 248 6.39 -9.27 -22.22
C ALA A 248 6.58 -10.08 -23.53
N ALA A 249 7.29 -11.20 -23.48
CA ALA A 249 7.48 -12.08 -24.64
C ALA A 249 6.18 -12.75 -25.13
N GLU A 250 5.32 -13.22 -24.23
CA GLU A 250 4.01 -13.76 -24.60
C GLU A 250 3.06 -12.65 -25.05
N PHE A 251 3.12 -11.50 -24.37
CA PHE A 251 2.34 -10.33 -24.72
C PHE A 251 2.59 -9.90 -26.18
N LEU A 252 3.85 -9.74 -26.60
CA LEU A 252 4.20 -9.34 -27.97
C LEU A 252 3.78 -10.34 -29.06
N ARG A 253 3.64 -11.64 -28.74
CA ARG A 253 3.12 -12.63 -29.69
C ARG A 253 1.63 -12.47 -29.97
N GLY A 254 0.86 -12.00 -28.98
CA GLY A 254 -0.59 -11.87 -29.05
C GLY A 254 -1.10 -10.43 -29.18
N PHE A 255 -0.22 -9.44 -29.06
CA PHE A 255 -0.53 -8.02 -29.09
C PHE A 255 0.62 -7.25 -29.75
N ALA A 256 0.40 -6.79 -30.99
CA ALA A 256 1.41 -6.06 -31.75
C ALA A 256 1.60 -4.63 -31.20
N ILE A 257 2.77 -4.37 -30.62
CA ILE A 257 3.26 -3.04 -30.26
C ILE A 257 4.43 -2.72 -31.20
N GLU A 258 4.44 -1.51 -31.75
CA GLU A 258 5.48 -1.02 -32.64
C GLU A 258 6.36 0.03 -31.94
N LYS A 259 7.62 0.09 -32.37
CA LYS A 259 8.53 1.15 -31.96
C LYS A 259 7.99 2.50 -32.43
N GLY A 260 8.03 3.52 -31.57
CA GLY A 260 7.57 4.87 -31.85
C GLY A 260 6.13 5.14 -31.40
N GLU A 261 5.37 4.11 -31.03
CA GLU A 261 4.10 4.30 -30.33
C GLU A 261 4.30 4.97 -28.98
N VAL A 262 3.25 5.56 -28.43
CA VAL A 262 3.34 6.35 -27.20
C VAL A 262 2.32 5.86 -26.19
N CYS A 263 2.83 5.50 -25.01
CA CYS A 263 2.09 5.28 -23.79
C CYS A 263 1.76 6.63 -23.13
N GLY A 264 0.49 6.87 -22.82
CA GLY A 264 0.04 8.10 -22.18
C GLY A 264 -1.40 8.44 -22.50
#